data_AF-M7WRZ4-F1
#
_entry.id   AF-M7WRZ4-F1
#
_cell.length_a   1.000
_cell.length_b   1.000
_cell.length_c   1.000
_cell.angle_alpha   90.00
_cell.angle_beta   90.00
_cell.angle_gamma   90.00
#
_symmetry.space_group_name_H-M   'P 1'
#
loop_
_entity.id
_entity.type
_entity.pdbx_description
1 polymer ?
#
loop_
_entity_poly.entity_id
_entity_poly.type
_entity_poly.pdbx_seq_one_letter_code
_entity_poly.pdbx_strand_id
1 'polypeptide(L)'
;MSNSPNTALLSLPPLRPSPSKQNSFTRSSQTTATRRGRSSSIVSVQEVPETYDDQLDQGALTNVNADWVNYKGAWLIHVVLIGLGIILLETIPGITQDLAWTIANLGYLFVSYIIFHYVTGVPFDMTNNSGVYDNLTLWEQIDSGAQYTPAKKWLTTLPIVLFLVSTHYTRYDSHPALFTLNLCALLFVGLAPKLPAFHRLRIKFFDAGDIGPTPDPSAPPTPKDEQHLR
;
A
#
# COMPACT_ATOMS: atom_id res chain seq x y z
N MET A 1 3.73 -54.31 76.39
CA MET A 1 3.85 -55.46 75.46
C MET A 1 3.74 -54.91 74.04
N SER A 2 4.50 -55.27 73.02
CA SER A 2 5.83 -55.88 72.85
C SER A 2 6.01 -55.95 71.32
N ASN A 3 7.19 -55.54 70.84
CA ASN A 3 7.87 -55.92 69.60
C ASN A 3 7.40 -55.41 68.21
N SER A 4 8.31 -54.61 67.65
CA SER A 4 8.67 -54.35 66.25
C SER A 4 9.29 -55.61 65.57
N PRO A 5 9.94 -55.54 64.39
CA PRO A 5 9.50 -55.17 63.03
C PRO A 5 9.77 -56.34 62.03
N ASN A 6 9.52 -56.18 60.72
CA ASN A 6 10.21 -56.98 59.71
C ASN A 6 10.62 -56.18 58.47
N THR A 7 11.90 -56.30 58.17
CA THR A 7 12.71 -55.67 57.12
C THR A 7 12.76 -56.58 55.89
N ALA A 8 12.72 -56.03 54.68
CA ALA A 8 13.48 -56.48 53.49
C ALA A 8 12.94 -55.78 52.22
N LEU A 9 13.67 -55.52 51.14
CA LEU A 9 15.11 -55.41 50.83
C LEU A 9 15.13 -54.67 49.46
N LEU A 10 16.12 -53.81 49.26
CA LEU A 10 16.42 -53.15 47.99
C LEU A 10 16.75 -54.18 46.90
N SER A 11 16.06 -54.11 45.76
CA SER A 11 16.47 -54.79 44.52
C SER A 11 16.72 -53.77 43.41
N LEU A 12 17.97 -53.67 42.98
CA LEU A 12 18.47 -52.87 41.86
C LEU A 12 17.83 -53.33 40.52
N PRO A 13 17.61 -52.43 39.55
CA PRO A 13 17.26 -52.82 38.19
C PRO A 13 18.51 -53.32 37.42
N PRO A 14 18.36 -54.33 36.54
CA PRO A 14 19.49 -54.85 35.76
C PRO A 14 19.87 -53.97 34.56
N LEU A 15 21.14 -54.13 34.17
CA LEU A 15 21.89 -53.41 33.14
C LEU A 15 21.30 -53.54 31.71
N ARG A 16 21.39 -52.42 30.99
CA ARG A 16 21.10 -52.21 29.57
C ARG A 16 22.05 -53.03 28.65
N PRO A 17 21.54 -53.73 27.63
CA PRO A 17 22.33 -54.06 26.45
C PRO A 17 22.25 -52.95 25.36
N SER A 18 23.40 -52.69 24.75
CA SER A 18 23.65 -51.76 23.64
C SER A 18 22.95 -52.15 22.32
N PRO A 19 22.83 -51.23 21.33
CA PRO A 19 21.96 -51.40 20.17
C PRO A 19 22.59 -52.29 19.09
N SER A 20 21.85 -53.30 18.62
CA SER A 20 22.18 -54.00 17.39
C SER A 20 21.59 -53.25 16.19
N LYS A 21 22.45 -52.93 15.23
CA LYS A 21 22.12 -52.37 13.92
C LYS A 21 21.13 -53.29 13.18
N GLN A 22 19.97 -52.79 12.82
CA GLN A 22 19.13 -53.36 11.76
C GLN A 22 19.16 -52.45 10.54
N ASN A 23 19.65 -53.00 9.43
CA ASN A 23 19.61 -52.37 8.12
C ASN A 23 18.16 -52.42 7.60
N SER A 24 17.47 -51.29 7.62
CA SER A 24 16.20 -51.12 6.93
C SER A 24 16.44 -50.80 5.46
N PHE A 25 16.33 -51.82 4.59
CA PHE A 25 15.99 -51.58 3.19
C PHE A 25 14.48 -51.43 3.09
N THR A 26 13.97 -50.22 2.83
CA THR A 26 12.63 -50.07 2.24
C THR A 26 12.49 -48.77 1.44
N ARG A 27 12.50 -48.96 0.11
CA ARG A 27 11.69 -48.31 -0.92
C ARG A 27 11.64 -46.77 -0.94
N SER A 28 12.39 -46.21 -1.89
CA SER A 28 12.20 -44.88 -2.45
C SER A 28 10.75 -44.69 -2.92
N SER A 29 9.95 -44.03 -2.09
CA SER A 29 8.71 -43.41 -2.54
C SER A 29 9.09 -42.02 -3.03
N GLN A 30 9.51 -41.91 -4.30
CA GLN A 30 9.49 -40.62 -4.99
C GLN A 30 8.02 -40.21 -5.13
N THR A 31 7.50 -39.52 -4.12
CA THR A 31 6.37 -38.62 -4.34
C THR A 31 6.91 -37.47 -5.17
N THR A 32 6.73 -37.55 -6.49
CA THR A 32 6.78 -36.38 -7.35
C THR A 32 5.66 -35.44 -6.89
N ALA A 33 5.96 -34.62 -5.88
CA ALA A 33 5.17 -33.47 -5.54
C ALA A 33 5.18 -32.58 -6.78
N THR A 34 4.17 -32.75 -7.63
CA THR A 34 3.83 -31.77 -8.66
C THR A 34 3.46 -30.51 -7.88
N ARG A 35 4.46 -29.66 -7.65
CA ARG A 35 4.30 -28.33 -7.09
C ARG A 35 3.40 -27.61 -8.08
N ARG A 36 2.08 -27.63 -7.84
CA ARG A 36 1.12 -26.83 -8.61
C ARG A 36 1.68 -25.42 -8.57
N GLY A 37 2.08 -24.90 -9.73
CA GLY A 37 2.53 -23.53 -9.87
C GLY A 37 1.41 -22.65 -9.32
N ARG A 38 1.65 -22.03 -8.16
CA ARG A 38 0.72 -21.05 -7.60
C ARG A 38 0.60 -19.97 -8.66
N SER A 39 -0.60 -19.78 -9.21
CA SER A 39 -0.88 -18.71 -10.16
C SER A 39 -0.38 -17.40 -9.55
N SER A 40 0.72 -16.86 -10.08
CA SER A 40 1.26 -15.59 -9.63
C SER A 40 0.26 -14.51 -10.05
N SER A 41 -0.39 -13.87 -9.08
CA SER A 41 -1.20 -12.69 -9.38
C SER A 41 -0.24 -11.57 -9.77
N ILE A 42 -0.23 -11.18 -11.05
CA ILE A 42 0.60 -10.07 -11.54
C ILE A 42 0.19 -8.75 -10.88
N VAL A 43 -1.05 -8.68 -10.40
CA VAL A 43 -1.63 -7.52 -9.73
C VAL A 43 -2.25 -7.96 -8.41
N SER A 44 -1.79 -7.41 -7.29
CA SER A 44 -2.48 -7.52 -6.01
C SER A 44 -3.08 -6.16 -5.63
N VAL A 45 -4.30 -6.19 -5.10
CA VAL A 45 -4.94 -5.00 -4.53
C VAL A 45 -4.80 -5.14 -3.02
N GLN A 46 -4.05 -4.24 -2.41
CA GLN A 46 -3.95 -4.14 -0.97
C GLN A 46 -4.90 -3.04 -0.48
N GLU A 47 -5.80 -3.42 0.42
CA GLU A 47 -6.62 -2.49 1.19
C GLU A 47 -5.80 -2.01 2.40
N VAL A 48 -5.75 -0.70 2.62
CA VAL A 48 -5.17 -0.14 3.85
C VAL A 48 -6.23 -0.20 4.95
N PRO A 49 -6.06 -1.03 6.00
CA PRO A 49 -7.06 -1.19 7.04
C PRO A 49 -7.29 0.13 7.79
N GLU A 50 -8.53 0.34 8.24
CA GLU A 50 -8.87 1.39 9.19
C GLU A 50 -9.12 0.75 10.56
N THR A 51 -8.23 1.00 11.52
CA THR A 51 -8.43 0.59 12.91
C THR A 51 -9.24 1.67 13.63
N TYR A 52 -10.06 1.26 14.61
CA TYR A 52 -10.79 2.21 15.45
C TYR A 52 -9.85 3.18 16.19
N ASP A 53 -8.73 2.65 16.72
CA ASP A 53 -7.72 3.47 17.39
C ASP A 53 -7.09 4.49 16.44
N ASP A 54 -6.84 4.11 15.18
CA ASP A 54 -6.33 5.05 14.16
C ASP A 54 -7.32 6.20 13.90
N GLN A 55 -8.62 5.92 13.86
CA GLN A 55 -9.64 6.97 13.68
C GLN A 55 -9.70 7.91 14.88
N LEU A 56 -9.57 7.38 16.10
CA LEU A 56 -9.52 8.19 17.31
C LEU A 56 -8.28 9.08 17.34
N ASP A 57 -7.11 8.53 17.03
CA ASP A 57 -5.86 9.26 16.99
C ASP A 57 -5.87 10.36 15.92
N GLN A 58 -6.40 10.08 14.73
CA GLN A 58 -6.59 11.08 13.67
C GLN A 58 -7.58 12.18 14.06
N GLY A 59 -8.60 11.86 14.85
CA GLY A 59 -9.55 12.83 15.37
C GLY A 59 -8.96 13.71 16.50
N ALA A 60 -7.98 13.20 17.24
CA ALA A 60 -7.34 13.91 18.35
C ALA A 60 -6.16 14.80 17.88
N LEU A 61 -5.50 14.44 16.78
CA LEU A 61 -4.31 15.12 16.27
C LEU A 61 -4.64 16.09 15.12
N THR A 62 -4.04 17.27 15.14
CA THR A 62 -4.13 18.23 14.03
C THR A 62 -3.15 17.86 12.92
N ASN A 63 -3.64 17.60 11.71
CA ASN A 63 -2.80 17.22 10.57
C ASN A 63 -2.36 18.42 9.73
N VAL A 64 -1.30 19.11 10.17
CA VAL A 64 -0.73 20.28 9.46
C VAL A 64 -0.27 19.93 8.04
N ASN A 65 0.14 18.67 7.79
CA ASN A 65 0.58 18.19 6.49
C ASN A 65 -0.54 18.22 5.44
N ALA A 66 -1.80 18.10 5.86
CA ALA A 66 -2.97 18.18 4.97
C ALA A 66 -3.74 19.51 5.09
N ASP A 67 -3.67 20.18 6.25
CA ASP A 67 -4.42 21.41 6.53
C ASP A 67 -4.09 22.54 5.55
N TRP A 68 -2.84 22.64 5.09
CA TRP A 68 -2.43 23.73 4.20
C TRP A 68 -3.20 23.77 2.88
N VAL A 69 -3.73 22.63 2.43
CA VAL A 69 -4.51 22.50 1.19
C VAL A 69 -5.83 23.27 1.27
N ASN A 70 -6.32 23.57 2.48
CA ASN A 70 -7.55 24.36 2.68
C ASN A 70 -7.33 25.88 2.56
N TYR A 71 -6.09 26.36 2.51
CA TYR A 71 -5.83 27.79 2.33
C TYR A 71 -6.02 28.24 0.88
N LYS A 72 -6.68 29.38 0.66
CA LYS A 72 -6.88 29.95 -0.67
C LYS A 72 -5.57 30.22 -1.43
N GLY A 73 -4.49 30.53 -0.71
CA GLY A 73 -3.16 30.69 -1.30
C GLY A 73 -2.62 29.39 -1.90
N ALA A 74 -2.91 28.25 -1.25
CA ALA A 74 -2.59 26.92 -1.78
C ALA A 74 -3.37 26.61 -3.06
N TRP A 75 -4.53 27.23 -3.26
CA TRP A 75 -5.26 27.05 -4.51
C TRP A 75 -4.66 27.93 -5.63
N LEU A 76 -4.40 29.19 -5.29
CA LEU A 76 -3.84 30.15 -6.23
C LEU A 76 -2.48 29.70 -6.78
N ILE A 77 -1.63 29.08 -5.95
CA ILE A 77 -0.28 28.70 -6.37
C ILE A 77 -0.29 27.69 -7.53
N HIS A 78 -1.29 26.81 -7.64
CA HIS A 78 -1.36 25.89 -8.80
C HIS A 78 -1.55 26.67 -10.11
N VAL A 79 -2.44 27.66 -10.12
CA VAL A 79 -2.68 28.49 -11.32
C VAL A 79 -1.42 29.26 -11.69
N VAL A 80 -0.72 29.82 -10.69
CA VAL A 80 0.53 30.54 -10.89
C VAL A 80 1.62 29.62 -11.44
N LEU A 81 1.81 28.43 -10.87
CA LEU A 81 2.82 27.47 -11.30
C LEU A 81 2.54 26.91 -12.69
N ILE A 82 1.27 26.65 -13.03
CA ILE A 82 0.86 26.25 -14.38
C ILE A 82 1.20 27.38 -15.38
N GLY A 83 0.78 28.62 -15.09
CA GLY A 83 1.03 29.76 -15.96
C GLY A 83 2.53 30.02 -16.16
N LEU A 84 3.30 29.99 -15.07
CA LEU A 84 4.75 30.11 -15.13
C LEU A 84 5.39 28.98 -15.94
N GLY A 85 4.96 27.73 -15.72
CA GLY A 85 5.45 26.58 -16.46
C GLY A 85 5.20 26.70 -17.96
N ILE A 86 4.03 27.18 -18.37
CA ILE A 86 3.70 27.44 -19.78
C ILE A 86 4.62 28.53 -20.36
N ILE A 87 4.74 29.68 -19.68
CA ILE A 87 5.60 30.79 -20.14
C ILE A 87 7.06 30.33 -20.32
N LEU A 88 7.58 29.54 -19.36
CA LEU A 88 8.93 29.00 -19.44
C LEU A 88 9.09 28.04 -20.62
N LEU A 89 8.10 27.17 -20.89
CA LEU A 89 8.13 26.24 -22.02
C LEU A 89 8.06 26.96 -23.36
N GLU A 90 7.20 27.97 -23.49
CA GLU A 90 7.05 28.75 -24.73
C GLU A 90 8.27 29.64 -25.04
N THR A 91 9.08 29.97 -24.03
CA THR A 91 10.33 30.73 -24.24
C THR A 91 11.43 29.88 -24.86
N ILE A 92 11.33 28.54 -24.82
CA ILE A 92 12.37 27.64 -25.34
C ILE A 92 12.29 27.56 -26.87
N PRO A 93 13.35 27.93 -27.61
CA PRO A 93 13.36 27.83 -29.07
C PRO A 93 13.18 26.38 -29.53
N GLY A 94 12.27 26.16 -30.48
CA GLY A 94 12.00 24.84 -31.06
C GLY A 94 10.87 24.05 -30.40
N ILE A 95 10.34 24.51 -29.26
CA ILE A 95 9.10 23.95 -28.71
C ILE A 95 7.90 24.58 -29.44
N THR A 96 7.09 23.76 -30.07
CA THR A 96 5.82 24.22 -30.65
C THR A 96 4.80 24.47 -29.55
N GLN A 97 3.84 25.37 -29.80
CA GLN A 97 2.77 25.66 -28.85
C GLN A 97 2.01 24.38 -28.44
N ASP A 98 1.67 23.50 -29.39
CA ASP A 98 1.00 22.23 -29.11
C ASP A 98 1.81 21.36 -28.12
N LEU A 99 3.14 21.35 -28.26
CA LEU A 99 4.02 20.59 -27.38
C LEU A 99 4.13 21.23 -25.99
N ALA A 100 4.26 22.56 -25.90
CA ALA A 100 4.31 23.28 -24.63
C ALA A 100 3.07 23.00 -23.76
N TRP A 101 1.88 23.10 -24.35
CA TRP A 101 0.61 22.84 -23.66
C TRP A 101 0.43 21.38 -23.25
N THR A 102 0.94 20.44 -24.07
CA THR A 102 0.94 19.02 -23.71
C THR A 102 1.91 18.74 -22.55
N ILE A 103 3.14 19.24 -22.61
CA ILE A 103 4.13 19.06 -21.55
C ILE A 103 3.64 19.67 -20.24
N ALA A 104 3.07 20.89 -20.28
CA ALA A 104 2.53 21.53 -19.09
C ALA A 104 1.39 20.72 -18.45
N ASN A 105 0.46 20.21 -19.26
CA ASN A 105 -0.65 19.38 -18.77
C ASN A 105 -0.15 18.06 -18.15
N LEU A 106 0.71 17.33 -18.85
CA LEU A 106 1.26 16.06 -18.35
C LEU A 106 2.15 16.25 -17.12
N GLY A 107 3.00 17.27 -17.14
CA GLY A 107 3.86 17.62 -16.02
C GLY A 107 3.06 17.96 -14.77
N TYR A 108 2.01 18.78 -14.91
CA TYR A 108 1.12 19.10 -13.80
C TYR A 108 0.42 17.85 -13.24
N LEU A 109 -0.12 16.99 -14.10
CA LEU A 109 -0.78 15.74 -13.69
C LEU A 109 0.20 14.80 -12.98
N PHE A 110 1.40 14.64 -13.52
CA PHE A 110 2.44 13.77 -12.96
C PHE A 110 2.90 14.27 -11.58
N VAL A 111 3.28 15.54 -11.47
CA VAL A 111 3.72 16.13 -10.19
C VAL A 111 2.59 16.08 -9.15
N SER A 112 1.36 16.41 -9.56
CA SER A 112 0.19 16.31 -8.68
C SER A 112 -0.06 14.87 -8.22
N TYR A 113 0.10 13.88 -9.10
CA TYR A 113 -0.04 12.47 -8.73
C TYR A 113 1.00 12.08 -7.68
N ILE A 114 2.27 12.46 -7.89
CA ILE A 114 3.33 12.16 -6.92
C ILE A 114 2.99 12.73 -5.55
N ILE A 115 2.68 14.03 -5.47
CA ILE A 115 2.43 14.73 -4.22
C ILE A 115 1.19 14.17 -3.49
N PHE A 116 0.08 13.98 -4.21
CA PHE A 116 -1.20 13.64 -3.57
C PHE A 116 -1.47 12.15 -3.43
N HIS A 117 -0.93 11.30 -4.31
CA HIS A 117 -1.32 9.88 -4.40
C HIS A 117 -0.15 8.89 -4.32
N TYR A 118 1.09 9.33 -4.46
CA TYR A 118 2.26 8.44 -4.33
C TYR A 118 2.94 8.59 -2.96
N VAL A 119 3.19 9.82 -2.53
CA VAL A 119 3.81 10.09 -1.23
C VAL A 119 2.81 9.74 -0.11
N THR A 120 3.24 8.87 0.81
CA THR A 120 2.49 8.50 2.02
C THR A 120 3.14 9.06 3.27
N GLY A 121 2.39 9.14 4.37
CA GLY A 121 2.88 9.63 5.64
C GLY A 121 2.93 11.15 5.74
N VAL A 122 3.65 11.62 6.76
CA VAL A 122 3.88 13.03 7.08
C VAL A 122 5.38 13.34 6.96
N PRO A 123 5.88 13.65 5.74
CA PRO A 123 7.32 13.67 5.46
C PRO A 123 8.12 14.70 6.28
N PHE A 124 7.45 15.71 6.86
CA PHE A 124 8.09 16.77 7.64
C PHE A 124 7.73 16.73 9.13
N ASP A 125 6.90 15.78 9.57
CA ASP A 125 6.47 15.66 10.97
C ASP A 125 6.40 14.19 11.43
N MET A 126 7.50 13.48 11.28
CA MET A 126 7.58 12.05 11.61
C MET A 126 7.57 11.77 13.13
N THR A 127 7.71 12.79 13.98
CA THR A 127 7.90 12.62 15.43
C THR A 127 6.64 12.87 16.25
N ASN A 128 5.66 13.63 15.75
CA ASN A 128 4.49 14.06 16.55
C ASN A 128 3.18 13.33 16.23
N ASN A 129 3.22 12.30 15.39
CA ASN A 129 1.99 11.76 14.80
C ASN A 129 1.82 10.23 14.92
N SER A 130 2.49 9.60 15.90
CA SER A 130 2.35 8.17 16.31
C SER A 130 2.41 7.10 15.19
N GLY A 131 2.75 7.45 13.95
CA GLY A 131 2.69 6.59 12.78
C GLY A 131 1.30 6.45 12.14
N VAL A 132 0.26 7.15 12.64
CA VAL A 132 -1.13 6.92 12.20
C VAL A 132 -1.38 7.31 10.73
N TYR A 133 -0.54 8.18 10.15
CA TYR A 133 -0.63 8.57 8.74
C TYR A 133 0.32 7.81 7.80
N ASP A 134 1.18 6.92 8.29
CA ASP A 134 2.31 6.34 7.52
C ASP A 134 1.87 5.63 6.23
N ASN A 135 0.68 5.04 6.25
CA ASN A 135 0.11 4.30 5.13
C ASN A 135 -0.87 5.14 4.26
N LEU A 136 -1.11 6.39 4.66
CA LEU A 136 -2.08 7.27 4.02
C LEU A 136 -1.39 8.26 3.08
N THR A 137 -1.92 8.38 1.87
CA THR A 137 -1.48 9.43 0.95
C THR A 137 -1.98 10.78 1.42
N LEU A 138 -1.34 11.86 0.97
CA LEU A 138 -1.82 13.21 1.27
C LEU A 138 -3.29 13.40 0.85
N TRP A 139 -3.74 12.81 -0.26
CA TRP A 139 -5.14 12.87 -0.70
C TRP A 139 -6.11 12.27 0.32
N GLU A 140 -5.73 11.15 0.93
CA GLU A 140 -6.52 10.46 1.94
C GLU A 140 -6.52 11.20 3.26
N GLN A 141 -5.43 11.92 3.57
CA GLN A 141 -5.31 12.73 4.77
C GLN A 141 -6.16 14.02 4.73
N ILE A 142 -6.39 14.62 3.54
CA ILE A 142 -7.18 15.86 3.42
C ILE A 142 -8.58 15.68 4.01
N ASP A 143 -8.94 16.61 4.89
CA ASP A 143 -10.22 16.71 5.59
C ASP A 143 -10.60 15.39 6.28
N SER A 144 -9.63 14.74 6.91
CA SER A 144 -9.80 13.45 7.61
C SER A 144 -10.43 12.38 6.71
N GLY A 145 -10.07 12.35 5.43
CA GLY A 145 -10.60 11.39 4.47
C GLY A 145 -11.97 11.73 3.90
N ALA A 146 -12.63 12.80 4.37
CA ALA A 146 -13.93 13.22 3.87
C ALA A 146 -13.91 13.44 2.35
N GLN A 147 -14.91 12.90 1.66
CA GLN A 147 -15.03 13.03 0.21
C GLN A 147 -15.80 14.31 -0.16
N TYR A 148 -15.60 14.80 -1.39
CA TYR A 148 -16.34 15.94 -1.94
C TYR A 148 -16.25 17.26 -1.15
N THR A 149 -15.19 17.45 -0.39
CA THR A 149 -14.90 18.71 0.30
C THR A 149 -14.51 19.81 -0.70
N PRO A 150 -14.58 21.10 -0.31
CA PRO A 150 -14.20 22.20 -1.20
C PRO A 150 -12.78 22.06 -1.78
N ALA A 151 -11.80 21.67 -0.95
CA ALA A 151 -10.43 21.43 -1.37
C ALA A 151 -10.32 20.30 -2.39
N LYS A 152 -10.92 19.13 -2.11
CA LYS A 152 -10.90 17.98 -3.04
C LYS A 152 -11.63 18.28 -4.35
N LYS A 153 -12.75 19.01 -4.30
CA LYS A 153 -13.46 19.48 -5.49
C LYS A 153 -12.55 20.38 -6.34
N TRP A 154 -11.92 21.37 -5.72
CA TRP A 154 -11.01 22.27 -6.41
C TRP A 154 -9.82 21.54 -7.05
N LEU A 155 -9.14 20.66 -6.30
CA LEU A 155 -8.02 19.83 -6.78
C LEU A 155 -8.43 18.83 -7.89
N THR A 156 -9.70 18.45 -7.95
CA THR A 156 -10.25 17.60 -9.02
C THR A 156 -10.63 18.43 -10.25
N THR A 157 -11.20 19.61 -10.06
CA THR A 157 -11.63 20.49 -11.16
C THR A 157 -10.44 21.09 -11.91
N LEU A 158 -9.36 21.46 -11.22
CA LEU A 158 -8.18 22.07 -11.84
C LEU A 158 -7.59 21.29 -13.02
N PRO A 159 -7.24 19.99 -12.88
CA PRO A 159 -6.72 19.21 -14.00
C PRO A 159 -7.72 19.06 -15.16
N ILE A 160 -9.04 19.07 -14.89
CA ILE A 160 -10.07 19.03 -15.93
C ILE A 160 -10.05 20.34 -16.74
N VAL A 161 -10.04 21.48 -16.05
CA VAL A 161 -9.97 22.79 -16.71
C VAL A 161 -8.66 22.93 -17.49
N LEU A 162 -7.53 22.53 -16.90
CA LEU A 162 -6.23 22.57 -17.58
C LEU A 162 -6.23 21.71 -18.86
N PHE A 163 -6.81 20.50 -18.79
CA PHE A 163 -6.97 19.65 -19.97
C PHE A 163 -7.84 20.31 -21.05
N LEU A 164 -8.97 20.91 -20.69
CA LEU A 164 -9.84 21.58 -21.67
C LEU A 164 -9.14 22.76 -22.35
N VAL A 165 -8.38 23.55 -21.59
CA VAL A 165 -7.57 24.65 -22.12
C VAL A 165 -6.44 24.11 -23.00
N SER A 166 -5.72 23.09 -22.54
CA SER A 166 -4.64 22.45 -23.29
C SER A 166 -5.14 21.83 -24.61
N THR A 167 -6.29 21.16 -24.61
CA THR A 167 -6.89 20.57 -25.82
C THR A 167 -7.37 21.62 -26.83
N HIS A 168 -7.80 22.79 -26.35
CA HIS A 168 -8.08 23.92 -27.23
C HIS A 168 -6.81 24.41 -27.93
N TYR A 169 -5.72 24.64 -27.19
CA TYR A 169 -4.46 25.16 -27.76
C TYR A 169 -3.67 24.14 -28.58
N THR A 170 -3.81 22.84 -28.31
CA THR A 170 -3.17 21.77 -29.09
C THR A 170 -3.87 21.45 -30.41
N ARG A 171 -4.97 22.15 -30.72
CA ARG A 171 -5.79 21.94 -31.93
C ARG A 171 -6.18 20.46 -32.06
N TYR A 172 -7.02 19.99 -31.15
CA TYR A 172 -7.41 18.58 -31.02
C TYR A 172 -7.76 17.88 -32.35
N ASP A 173 -8.33 18.58 -33.34
CA ASP A 173 -8.64 18.05 -34.67
C ASP A 173 -7.40 17.72 -35.53
N SER A 174 -6.30 18.46 -35.35
CA SER A 174 -5.07 18.29 -36.13
C SER A 174 -4.10 17.26 -35.53
N HIS A 175 -4.19 17.02 -34.21
CA HIS A 175 -3.27 16.14 -33.48
C HIS A 175 -4.00 15.14 -32.57
N PRO A 176 -4.70 14.14 -33.15
CA PRO A 176 -5.50 13.18 -32.38
C PRO A 176 -4.69 12.35 -31.38
N ALA A 177 -3.40 12.12 -31.66
CA ALA A 177 -2.48 11.43 -30.75
C ALA A 177 -2.23 12.23 -29.46
N LEU A 178 -1.98 13.54 -29.57
CA LEU A 178 -1.76 14.41 -28.40
C LEU A 178 -3.05 14.54 -27.57
N PHE A 179 -4.20 14.65 -28.23
CA PHE A 179 -5.49 14.63 -27.56
C PHE A 179 -5.70 13.35 -26.76
N THR A 180 -5.49 12.18 -27.40
CA THR A 180 -5.68 10.87 -26.76
C THR A 180 -4.74 10.69 -25.58
N LEU A 181 -3.48 11.09 -25.71
CA LEU A 181 -2.50 11.03 -24.63
C LEU A 181 -2.95 11.89 -23.43
N ASN A 182 -3.27 13.16 -23.67
CA ASN A 182 -3.73 14.07 -22.61
C ASN A 182 -5.02 13.58 -21.94
N LEU A 183 -5.95 12.99 -22.71
CA LEU A 183 -7.20 12.43 -22.18
C LEU A 183 -6.93 11.21 -21.30
N CYS A 184 -6.12 10.26 -21.78
CA CYS A 184 -5.73 9.09 -20.99
C CYS A 184 -5.01 9.52 -19.70
N ALA A 185 -4.09 10.48 -19.77
CA ALA A 185 -3.42 11.01 -18.59
C ALA A 185 -4.41 11.65 -17.62
N LEU A 186 -5.36 12.47 -18.09
CA LEU A 186 -6.40 13.03 -17.25
C LEU A 186 -7.21 11.93 -16.55
N LEU A 187 -7.67 10.92 -17.29
CA LEU A 187 -8.52 9.85 -16.74
C LEU A 187 -7.77 8.98 -15.73
N PHE A 188 -6.61 8.45 -16.10
CA PHE A 188 -5.91 7.44 -15.30
C PHE A 188 -5.00 8.04 -14.22
N VAL A 189 -4.36 9.18 -14.49
CA VAL A 189 -3.43 9.83 -13.55
C VAL A 189 -4.13 10.97 -12.80
N GLY A 190 -4.96 11.74 -13.51
CA GLY A 190 -5.62 12.92 -12.94
C GLY A 190 -6.86 12.61 -12.10
N LEU A 191 -7.73 11.70 -12.55
CA LEU A 191 -9.07 11.52 -11.97
C LEU A 191 -9.25 10.19 -11.25
N ALA A 192 -8.83 9.06 -11.83
CA ALA A 192 -9.04 7.75 -11.23
C ALA A 192 -8.57 7.69 -9.76
N PRO A 193 -7.36 8.16 -9.38
CA PRO A 193 -6.90 8.10 -7.99
C PRO A 193 -7.73 8.95 -7.01
N LYS A 194 -8.46 9.95 -7.52
CA LYS A 194 -9.29 10.87 -6.73
C LYS A 194 -10.69 10.33 -6.45
N LEU A 195 -11.12 9.29 -7.17
CA LEU A 195 -12.47 8.74 -7.01
C LEU A 195 -12.59 7.96 -5.71
N PRO A 196 -13.75 8.01 -5.01
CA PRO A 196 -13.97 7.22 -3.80
C PRO A 196 -13.75 5.71 -4.00
N ALA A 197 -13.98 5.20 -5.22
CA ALA A 197 -13.77 3.80 -5.56
C ALA A 197 -12.31 3.31 -5.43
N PHE A 198 -11.33 4.23 -5.47
CA PHE A 198 -9.91 3.91 -5.31
C PHE A 198 -9.36 4.35 -3.94
N HIS A 199 -10.22 4.78 -3.02
CA HIS A 199 -9.81 5.23 -1.70
C HIS A 199 -9.16 4.07 -0.94
N ARG A 200 -7.94 4.29 -0.41
CA ARG A 200 -7.16 3.29 0.36
C ARG A 200 -6.85 2.00 -0.39
N LEU A 201 -7.01 1.98 -1.71
CA LEU A 201 -6.59 0.88 -2.55
C LEU A 201 -5.17 1.15 -3.08
N ARG A 202 -4.30 0.15 -2.92
CA ARG A 202 -2.95 0.16 -3.50
C ARG A 202 -2.84 -0.99 -4.49
N ILE A 203 -2.56 -0.64 -5.74
CA ILE A 203 -2.31 -1.62 -6.80
C ILE A 203 -0.81 -1.93 -6.77
N LYS A 204 -0.47 -3.15 -6.36
CA LYS A 204 0.90 -3.65 -6.38
C LYS A 204 1.09 -4.57 -7.57
N PHE A 205 2.14 -4.32 -8.34
CA PHE A 205 2.52 -5.17 -9.46
C PHE A 205 3.66 -6.08 -9.04
N PHE A 206 3.61 -7.34 -9.46
CA PHE A 206 4.61 -8.36 -9.11
C PHE A 206 4.74 -8.56 -7.59
N ASP A 207 3.59 -8.67 -6.92
CA ASP A 207 3.56 -9.17 -5.55
C ASP A 207 4.00 -10.64 -5.57
N ALA A 208 5.31 -10.84 -5.47
CA ALA A 208 5.92 -12.14 -5.32
C ALA A 208 5.55 -12.60 -3.92
N GLY A 209 4.33 -13.15 -3.79
CA GLY A 209 3.64 -13.38 -2.52
C GLY A 209 4.63 -13.72 -1.42
N ASP A 210 4.70 -12.83 -0.44
CA ASP A 210 5.70 -12.78 0.62
C ASP A 210 6.34 -14.15 0.86
N ILE A 211 7.62 -14.25 0.56
CA ILE A 211 8.54 -15.18 1.22
C ILE A 211 8.81 -14.62 2.63
N GLY A 212 7.75 -14.38 3.38
CA GLY A 212 7.79 -14.27 4.83
C GLY A 212 7.57 -15.67 5.39
N PRO A 213 8.24 -16.07 6.49
CA PRO A 213 7.80 -17.24 7.21
C PRO A 213 6.31 -17.04 7.51
N THR A 214 5.52 -18.06 7.21
CA THR A 214 4.15 -18.16 7.71
C THR A 214 4.17 -17.75 9.19
N PRO A 215 3.27 -16.86 9.68
CA PRO A 215 3.17 -16.63 11.10
C PRO A 215 3.06 -18.00 11.76
N ASP A 216 4.01 -18.33 12.63
CA ASP A 216 3.92 -19.54 13.42
C ASP A 216 2.51 -19.54 14.04
N PRO A 217 1.79 -20.67 14.00
CA PRO A 217 0.47 -20.75 14.60
C PRO A 217 0.62 -20.32 16.07
N SER A 218 0.00 -19.19 16.41
CA SER A 218 0.08 -18.56 17.74
C SER A 218 -0.65 -19.39 18.81
N ALA A 219 -1.21 -20.54 18.43
CA ALA A 219 -1.88 -21.46 19.31
C ALA A 219 -0.88 -22.56 19.74
N PRO A 220 -0.68 -22.77 21.05
CA PRO A 220 -0.04 -23.98 21.53
C PRO A 220 -0.78 -25.21 20.95
N PRO A 221 -0.09 -26.30 20.61
CA PRO A 221 -0.76 -27.51 20.17
C PRO A 221 -1.76 -27.95 21.25
N THR A 222 -3.03 -28.10 20.87
CA THR A 222 -4.06 -28.66 21.73
C THR A 222 -3.57 -29.99 22.28
N PRO A 223 -3.53 -30.19 23.62
CA PRO A 223 -3.17 -31.48 24.18
C PRO A 223 -4.06 -32.56 23.58
N LYS A 224 -3.47 -33.61 23.05
CA LYS A 224 -4.23 -34.83 22.77
C LYS A 224 -4.56 -35.42 24.13
N ASP A 225 -5.83 -35.50 24.47
CA ASP A 225 -6.27 -36.25 25.63
C ASP A 225 -5.72 -37.67 25.51
N GLU A 226 -4.71 -37.99 26.32
CA GLU A 226 -4.31 -39.37 26.56
C GLU A 226 -5.54 -40.05 27.15
N GLN A 227 -6.22 -40.84 26.32
CA GLN A 227 -7.32 -41.67 26.75
C GLN A 227 -6.83 -42.56 27.90
N HIS A 228 -7.37 -42.27 29.08
CA HIS A 228 -7.24 -43.04 30.30
C HIS A 228 -7.36 -44.55 30.04
N LEU A 229 -6.32 -45.28 30.45
CA LEU A 229 -6.37 -46.53 31.21
C LEU A 229 -7.61 -47.42 31.01
N ARG A 230 -7.42 -48.55 30.33
CA ARG A 230 -7.82 -49.88 30.82
C ARG A 230 -6.85 -50.95 30.38
#